data_AF-A0A255U573-F1
#
_entry.id   AF-A0A255U573-F1
#
_cell.length_a   1.000
_cell.length_b   1.000
_cell.length_c   1.000
_cell.angle_alpha   90.00
_cell.angle_beta   90.00
_cell.angle_gamma   90.00
#
_symmetry.space_group_name_H-M   'P 1'
#
loop_
_entity.id
_entity.type
_entity.pdbx_description
1 polymer ?
#
loop_
_entity_poly.entity_id
_entity_poly.type
_entity_poly.pdbx_seq_one_letter_code
_entity_poly.pdbx_strand_id
1 'polypeptide(L)'
;MSSKRDLKRAIHNVCTALFAEGVAASLYGPEKNKEVIDPIFASILEIHSDFTRRVSFPEPGIKPKKYYKFIIDEFNKQVAEIVDQLNALQ
;
A
#
# COMPACT_ATOMS: atom_id res chain seq x y z
N MET A 1 0.83 14.25 19.27
CA MET A 1 1.71 13.25 18.62
C MET A 1 1.05 11.87 18.45
N SER A 2 -0.27 11.78 18.21
CA SER A 2 -0.95 10.50 17.95
C SER A 2 -1.13 10.22 16.44
N SER A 3 -1.64 11.19 15.68
CA SER A 3 -2.12 10.96 14.31
C SER A 3 -1.09 10.45 13.29
N LYS A 4 0.15 10.95 13.29
CA LYS A 4 1.18 10.50 12.31
C LYS A 4 1.59 9.05 12.55
N ARG A 5 1.75 8.66 13.81
CA ARG A 5 2.12 7.29 14.19
C ARG A 5 0.97 6.34 13.86
N ASP A 6 -0.25 6.75 14.17
CA ASP A 6 -1.45 5.95 13.91
C ASP A 6 -1.66 5.77 12.39
N LEU A 7 -1.43 6.81 11.59
CA LEU A 7 -1.50 6.72 10.12
C LEU A 7 -0.42 5.79 9.54
N LYS A 8 0.84 5.89 10.01
CA LYS A 8 1.88 4.95 9.58
C LYS A 8 1.55 3.50 9.95
N ARG A 9 1.00 3.28 11.14
CA ARG A 9 0.55 1.95 11.55
C ARG A 9 -0.58 1.43 10.67
N ALA A 10 -1.53 2.29 10.31
CA ALA A 10 -2.61 1.92 9.39
C ALA A 10 -2.06 1.52 8.02
N ILE A 11 -1.15 2.32 7.43
CA ILE A 11 -0.46 1.99 6.17
C ILE A 11 0.26 0.64 6.29
N HIS A 12 1.05 0.45 7.35
CA HIS A 12 1.78 -0.79 7.58
C HIS A 12 0.86 -2.02 7.65
N ASN A 13 -0.23 -1.92 8.41
CA ASN A 13 -1.19 -3.01 8.57
C ASN A 13 -1.85 -3.38 7.23
N VAL A 14 -2.26 -2.38 6.44
CA VAL A 14 -2.87 -2.61 5.12
C VAL A 14 -1.87 -3.27 4.17
N CYS A 15 -0.65 -2.73 4.04
CA CYS A 15 0.37 -3.32 3.16
C CYS A 15 0.76 -4.74 3.60
N THR A 16 0.85 -5.01 4.92
CA THR A 16 1.14 -6.35 5.44
C THR A 16 0.02 -7.34 5.11
N ALA A 17 -1.25 -6.91 5.21
CA ALA A 17 -2.40 -7.73 4.83
C ALA A 17 -2.40 -8.04 3.33
N LEU A 18 -2.19 -7.03 2.47
CA LEU A 18 -2.08 -7.23 1.01
C LEU A 18 -0.91 -8.15 0.65
N PHE A 19 0.22 -8.02 1.34
CA PHE A 19 1.38 -8.88 1.10
C PHE A 19 1.08 -10.32 1.49
N ALA A 20 0.43 -10.55 2.63
CA ALA A 20 0.01 -11.89 3.05
C ALA A 20 -0.98 -12.52 2.07
N GLU A 21 -1.96 -11.74 1.59
CA GLU A 21 -2.91 -12.17 0.56
C GLU A 21 -2.20 -12.52 -0.75
N GLY A 22 -1.26 -11.68 -1.20
CA GLY A 22 -0.44 -11.95 -2.38
C GLY A 22 0.40 -13.22 -2.24
N VAL A 23 0.97 -13.47 -1.04
CA VAL A 23 1.69 -14.73 -0.76
C VAL A 23 0.73 -15.91 -0.86
N ALA A 24 -0.46 -15.82 -0.26
CA ALA A 24 -1.47 -16.87 -0.35
C ALA A 24 -1.89 -17.13 -1.81
N ALA A 25 -2.17 -16.08 -2.59
CA ALA A 25 -2.49 -16.18 -4.01
C ALA A 25 -1.34 -16.83 -4.80
N SER A 26 -0.09 -16.46 -4.55
CA SER A 26 1.07 -17.06 -5.24
C SER A 26 1.24 -18.54 -4.93
N LEU A 27 0.98 -18.96 -3.67
CA LEU A 27 1.17 -20.34 -3.23
C LEU A 27 -0.01 -21.24 -3.64
N TYR A 28 -1.24 -20.73 -3.53
CA TYR A 28 -2.45 -21.54 -3.65
C TYR A 28 -3.34 -21.20 -4.85
N GLY A 29 -3.17 -20.02 -5.45
CA GLY A 29 -3.95 -19.57 -6.61
C GLY A 29 -3.54 -20.26 -7.93
N PRO A 30 -4.36 -20.12 -8.98
CA PRO A 30 -4.11 -20.70 -10.30
C PRO A 30 -2.91 -20.08 -11.02
N GLU A 31 -2.65 -18.79 -10.83
CA GLU A 31 -1.51 -18.11 -11.45
C GLU A 31 -0.21 -18.44 -10.71
N LYS A 32 0.81 -18.89 -11.45
CA LYS A 32 2.13 -19.29 -10.95
C LYS A 32 3.29 -18.55 -11.63
N ASN A 33 2.99 -17.71 -12.61
CA ASN A 33 3.98 -16.93 -13.32
C ASN A 33 4.55 -15.83 -12.42
N LYS A 34 5.81 -16.02 -12.02
CA LYS A 34 6.55 -15.05 -11.21
C LYS A 34 6.68 -13.69 -11.88
N GLU A 35 6.73 -13.64 -13.22
CA GLU A 35 6.80 -12.37 -13.94
C GLU A 35 5.53 -11.52 -13.80
N VAL A 36 4.40 -12.14 -13.46
CA VAL A 36 3.13 -11.45 -13.15
C VAL A 36 3.03 -11.14 -11.66
N ILE A 37 3.49 -12.05 -10.82
CA ILE A 37 3.32 -11.99 -9.36
C ILE A 37 4.34 -11.05 -8.69
N ASP A 38 5.63 -11.15 -9.06
CA ASP A 38 6.71 -10.38 -8.43
C ASP A 38 6.52 -8.85 -8.54
N PRO A 39 6.02 -8.30 -9.67
CA PRO A 39 5.69 -6.87 -9.76
C PRO A 39 4.62 -6.40 -8.77
N ILE A 40 3.65 -7.25 -8.42
CA ILE A 40 2.60 -6.91 -7.45
C ILE A 40 3.22 -6.79 -6.05
N PHE A 41 4.09 -7.72 -5.68
CA PHE A 41 4.84 -7.63 -4.42
C PHE A 41 5.76 -6.41 -4.36
N ALA A 42 6.48 -6.12 -5.45
CA ALA A 42 7.32 -4.94 -5.54
C ALA A 42 6.51 -3.66 -5.33
N SER A 43 5.35 -3.56 -5.98
CA SER A 43 4.43 -2.43 -5.83
C SER A 43 3.96 -2.26 -4.38
N ILE A 44 3.57 -3.34 -3.69
CA ILE A 44 3.17 -3.27 -2.27
C ILE A 44 4.30 -2.70 -1.39
N LEU A 45 5.55 -3.14 -1.61
CA LEU A 45 6.71 -2.67 -0.85
C LEU A 45 7.02 -1.19 -1.16
N GLU A 46 6.91 -0.79 -2.42
CA GLU A 46 7.13 0.59 -2.86
C GLU A 46 6.07 1.53 -2.25
N ILE A 47 4.80 1.16 -2.33
CA ILE A 47 3.68 1.88 -1.70
C ILE A 47 3.93 2.04 -0.20
N HIS A 48 4.27 0.96 0.49
CA HIS A 48 4.53 1.01 1.93
C HIS A 48 5.66 2.01 2.27
N SER A 49 6.76 1.95 1.52
CA SER A 49 7.92 2.82 1.71
C SER A 49 7.61 4.29 1.43
N ASP A 50 6.99 4.58 0.28
CA ASP A 50 6.67 5.93 -0.14
C ASP A 50 5.71 6.62 0.83
N PHE A 51 4.57 5.98 1.13
CA PHE A 51 3.56 6.58 1.98
C PHE A 51 4.04 6.74 3.43
N THR A 52 4.85 5.80 3.95
CA THR A 52 5.49 5.97 5.26
C THR A 52 6.45 7.16 5.27
N ARG A 53 7.20 7.37 4.20
CA ARG A 53 8.12 8.51 4.03
C ARG A 53 7.35 9.82 3.94
N ARG A 54 6.32 9.90 3.10
CA ARG A 54 5.46 11.10 2.92
C ARG A 54 4.75 11.51 4.22
N VAL A 55 4.32 10.53 5.03
CA VAL A 55 3.75 10.83 6.35
C VAL A 55 4.79 11.41 7.32
N SER A 56 6.04 10.95 7.21
CA SER A 56 7.18 11.45 8.01
C SER A 56 7.58 12.87 7.63
N PHE A 57 7.61 13.15 6.33
CA PHE A 57 8.14 14.38 5.74
C PHE A 57 7.07 15.09 4.90
N PRO A 58 6.10 15.77 5.54
CA PRO A 58 5.07 16.49 4.81
C PRO A 58 5.66 17.69 4.05
N GLU A 59 5.10 17.95 2.86
CA GLU A 59 5.57 19.04 2.00
C GLU A 59 5.37 20.43 2.63
N PRO A 60 6.38 21.31 2.54
CA PRO A 60 6.25 22.67 3.02
C PRO A 60 5.23 23.46 2.18
N GLY A 61 4.48 24.35 2.82
CA GLY A 61 3.54 25.25 2.12
C GLY A 61 2.10 24.73 2.00
N ILE A 62 1.82 23.47 2.37
CA ILE A 62 0.46 22.92 2.38
C ILE A 62 -0.08 22.82 3.81
N LYS A 63 -1.34 23.19 4.04
CA LYS A 63 -2.00 23.01 5.34
C LYS A 63 -1.99 21.51 5.73
N PRO A 64 -1.55 21.13 6.94
CA PRO A 64 -1.39 19.72 7.32
C PRO A 64 -2.64 18.86 7.11
N LYS A 65 -3.82 19.38 7.44
CA LYS A 65 -5.09 18.66 7.25
C LYS A 65 -5.37 18.34 5.77
N LYS A 66 -5.07 19.28 4.87
CA LYS A 66 -5.24 19.10 3.41
C LYS A 66 -4.23 18.09 2.88
N TYR A 67 -2.98 18.19 3.33
CA TYR A 67 -1.91 17.28 2.94
C TYR A 67 -2.20 15.82 3.34
N TYR A 68 -2.55 15.58 4.61
CA TYR A 68 -2.82 14.21 5.07
C TYR A 68 -4.08 13.61 4.46
N LYS A 69 -5.12 14.42 4.20
CA LYS A 69 -6.29 13.95 3.45
C LYS A 69 -5.90 13.49 2.04
N PHE A 70 -5.13 14.31 1.33
CA PHE A 70 -4.64 13.98 -0.01
C PHE A 70 -3.82 12.68 -0.02
N ILE A 71 -2.90 12.51 0.93
CA ILE A 71 -2.13 11.26 1.08
C ILE A 71 -3.04 10.06 1.29
N ILE A 72 -4.04 10.16 2.17
CA ILE A 72 -4.96 9.04 2.45
C ILE A 72 -5.77 8.69 1.20
N ASP A 73 -6.28 9.69 0.49
CA ASP A 73 -7.06 9.49 -0.72
C ASP A 73 -6.22 8.83 -1.84
N GLU A 74 -4.95 9.21 -1.97
CA GLU A 74 -4.02 8.62 -2.93
C GLU A 74 -3.60 7.19 -2.55
N PHE A 75 -3.31 6.95 -1.26
CA PHE A 75 -3.00 5.62 -0.73
C PHE A 75 -4.13 4.64 -1.01
N ASN A 76 -5.38 5.04 -0.72
CA ASN A 76 -6.54 4.19 -0.92
C ASN A 76 -6.76 3.82 -2.40
N LYS A 77 -6.42 4.71 -3.33
CA LYS A 77 -6.49 4.42 -4.76
C LYS A 77 -5.48 3.35 -5.16
N GLN A 78 -4.21 3.51 -4.76
CA GLN A 78 -3.17 2.53 -5.07
C GLN A 78 -3.44 1.18 -4.40
N VAL A 79 -3.97 1.18 -3.18
CA VAL A 79 -4.43 -0.04 -2.51
C VAL A 79 -5.56 -0.72 -3.27
N ALA A 80 -6.55 0.04 -3.77
CA ALA A 80 -7.65 -0.53 -4.55
C ALA A 80 -7.13 -1.19 -5.84
N GLU A 81 -6.20 -0.55 -6.54
CA GLU A 81 -5.56 -1.12 -7.74
C GLU A 81 -4.83 -2.43 -7.43
N ILE A 82 -4.10 -2.51 -6.31
CA ILE A 82 -3.42 -3.74 -5.88
C ILE A 82 -4.43 -4.83 -5.52
N VAL A 83 -5.54 -4.49 -4.86
CA VAL A 83 -6.61 -5.45 -4.56
C VAL A 83 -7.20 -6.02 -5.85
N ASP A 84 -7.46 -5.18 -6.86
CA ASP A 84 -7.97 -5.63 -8.15
C ASP A 84 -6.97 -6.56 -8.87
N GLN A 85 -5.67 -6.24 -8.81
CA GLN A 85 -4.61 -7.10 -9.35
C GLN A 85 -4.53 -8.44 -8.62
N LEU A 86 -4.63 -8.45 -7.29
CA LEU A 86 -4.60 -9.68 -6.49
C LEU A 86 -5.83 -10.56 -6.76
N ASN A 87 -7.01 -9.97 -6.89
CA ASN A 87 -8.23 -10.69 -7.25
C ASN A 87 -8.13 -11.34 -8.63
N ALA A 88 -7.37 -10.74 -9.56
CA ALA A 88 -7.13 -11.32 -10.88
C ALA A 88 -6.18 -12.53 -10.86
N LEU A 89 -5.47 -12.78 -9.74
CA LEU A 89 -4.61 -13.96 -9.56
C LEU A 89 -5.38 -15.19 -9.03
N GLN A 90 -6.62 -15.02 -8.58
CA GLN A 90 -7.43 -16.03 -7.90
C GLN A 90 -8.34 -16.82 -8.86
#